data_AF-A0A9D2W5Y7-F1
#
_entry.id   AF-A0A9D2W5Y7-F1
#
_cell.length_a   1.000
_cell.length_b   1.000
_cell.length_c   1.000
_cell.angle_alpha   90.00
_cell.angle_beta   90.00
_cell.angle_gamma   90.00
#
_symmetry.space_group_name_H-M   'P 1'
#
loop_
_entity.id
_entity.type
_entity.pdbx_description
1 polymer ?
#
loop_
_entity_poly.entity_id
_entity_poly.type
_entity_poly.pdbx_seq_one_letter_code
_entity_poly.pdbx_strand_id
1 'polypeptide(L)'
;MEDNRNQSDTEHKGIVRWYVMRYLSMGRNQNSELEEENKRRKKMSMPELEYFAPNIIVGSKGKTKKTMQQPLVLNYVFVHSDIKDIKEFRLIHTNFQLLKRWDVSSETSLKDGKNENEGADSDNVTKDPYMYVPDREMESFIVVAKAYCNNVPTLLSSQTTLLKGDKVRILDGDFCGVEGILQRHNRNGEIVMLPVGNLITVPLLTVSPKHIEVLEFSKNGTHLYDVLDELQDNIRDLMHKRVNDVLKTDDIALARYYLTRYGKVKLESKKLYGRFNAMMMMLHYILGNGKELESAVDNTVKCLVFVTNIETKAFIFSALYVCTGIQEYFEKADAVAMSGQNVSRSRKLQCVADDLLLYRKLK
;
A
#
# COMPACT_ATOMS: atom_id res chain seq x y z
N MET A 1 4.32 -60.50 15.35
CA MET A 1 4.30 -60.65 13.88
C MET A 1 2.86 -60.32 13.49
N GLU A 2 2.49 -59.16 12.96
CA GLU A 2 3.16 -58.09 12.22
C GLU A 2 2.59 -56.74 12.72
N ASP A 3 3.41 -55.94 13.39
CA ASP A 3 3.88 -54.61 12.97
C ASP A 3 3.35 -53.99 11.66
N ASN A 4 2.84 -52.76 11.84
CA ASN A 4 3.02 -51.58 11.01
C ASN A 4 2.62 -51.65 9.53
N ARG A 5 1.44 -51.09 9.23
CA ARG A 5 1.19 -50.30 8.02
C ARG A 5 -0.12 -49.50 8.20
N ASN A 6 0.01 -48.23 8.55
CA ASN A 6 -0.85 -47.11 8.12
C ASN A 6 -0.37 -45.79 8.75
N GLN A 7 0.93 -45.52 8.62
CA GLN A 7 1.52 -44.19 8.77
C GLN A 7 2.22 -43.85 7.47
N SER A 8 1.46 -43.51 6.44
CA SER A 8 1.95 -42.85 5.23
C SER A 8 0.76 -42.39 4.39
N ASP A 9 0.20 -41.23 4.68
CA ASP A 9 -0.62 -40.46 3.73
C ASP A 9 -0.76 -39.00 4.20
N THR A 10 0.37 -38.40 4.54
CA THR A 10 0.54 -36.94 4.50
C THR A 10 1.39 -36.61 3.28
N GLU A 11 0.79 -36.84 2.10
CA GLU A 11 1.24 -36.22 0.86
C GLU A 11 1.43 -34.73 1.12
N HIS A 12 2.67 -34.26 1.00
CA HIS A 12 2.98 -32.84 1.04
C HIS A 12 2.25 -32.16 -0.12
N LYS A 13 1.06 -31.59 0.14
CA LYS A 13 0.38 -30.68 -0.78
C LYS A 13 1.38 -29.59 -1.15
N GLY A 14 1.74 -29.55 -2.44
CA GLY A 14 2.62 -28.52 -2.97
C GLY A 14 2.02 -27.15 -2.72
N ILE A 15 2.88 -26.15 -2.53
CA ILE A 15 2.42 -24.76 -2.39
C ILE A 15 1.92 -24.29 -3.75
N VAL A 16 0.65 -23.89 -3.84
CA VAL A 16 0.04 -23.31 -5.04
C VAL A 16 0.25 -21.81 -5.02
N ARG A 17 0.84 -21.27 -6.11
CA ARG A 17 1.12 -19.83 -6.30
C ARG A 17 1.16 -19.50 -7.79
N TRP A 18 1.17 -18.21 -8.12
CA TRP A 18 1.40 -17.73 -9.49
C TRP A 18 2.88 -17.77 -9.86
N TYR A 19 3.33 -18.84 -10.50
CA TYR A 19 4.69 -18.96 -11.02
C TYR A 19 4.86 -18.24 -12.36
N VAL A 20 6.08 -17.75 -12.61
CA VAL A 20 6.37 -16.97 -13.81
C VAL A 20 7.21 -17.77 -14.80
N MET A 21 6.68 -17.91 -16.01
CA MET A 21 7.34 -18.53 -17.14
C MET A 21 7.59 -17.52 -18.26
N ARG A 22 8.60 -17.80 -19.08
CA ARG A 22 8.87 -17.09 -20.31
C ARG A 22 8.59 -17.99 -21.50
N TYR A 23 7.80 -17.49 -22.43
CA TYR A 23 7.49 -18.19 -23.67
C TYR A 23 8.49 -17.81 -24.78
N LEU A 24 9.16 -18.81 -25.35
CA LEU A 24 10.31 -18.63 -26.24
C LEU A 24 10.00 -18.80 -27.74
N SER A 25 8.79 -19.21 -28.11
CA SER A 25 8.46 -19.44 -29.52
C SER A 25 8.17 -18.13 -30.26
N MET A 26 8.74 -17.99 -31.45
CA MET A 26 8.61 -16.80 -32.31
C MET A 26 7.50 -16.94 -33.36
N GLY A 27 6.89 -18.13 -33.51
CA GLY A 27 5.91 -18.42 -34.57
C GLY A 27 4.56 -18.96 -34.09
N ARG A 28 4.41 -19.26 -32.81
CA ARG A 28 3.16 -19.77 -32.20
C ARG A 28 2.71 -18.84 -31.09
N ASN A 29 1.39 -18.73 -30.88
CA ASN A 29 0.83 -17.92 -29.80
C ASN A 29 0.86 -18.70 -28.47
N GLN A 30 1.44 -18.12 -27.42
CA GLN A 30 1.46 -18.70 -26.07
C GLN A 30 0.07 -19.13 -25.57
N ASN A 31 -0.96 -18.33 -25.86
CA ASN A 31 -2.34 -18.64 -25.46
C ASN A 31 -2.87 -19.88 -26.19
N SER A 32 -2.48 -20.11 -27.44
CA SER A 32 -2.91 -21.30 -28.20
C SER A 32 -2.33 -22.58 -27.60
N GLU A 33 -1.05 -22.59 -27.21
CA GLU A 33 -0.42 -23.77 -26.59
C GLU A 33 -1.03 -24.06 -25.19
N LEU A 34 -1.34 -23.02 -24.42
CA LEU A 34 -2.02 -23.15 -23.12
C LEU A 34 -3.46 -23.65 -23.25
N GLU A 35 -4.21 -23.18 -24.26
CA GLU A 35 -5.55 -23.70 -24.55
C GLU A 35 -5.53 -25.17 -25.01
N GLU A 36 -4.54 -25.56 -25.80
CA GLU A 36 -4.32 -26.97 -26.19
C GLU A 36 -4.00 -27.85 -24.98
N GLU A 37 -3.20 -27.35 -24.04
CA GLU A 37 -2.94 -28.03 -22.79
C GLU A 37 -4.22 -28.23 -21.96
N ASN A 38 -5.05 -27.20 -21.83
CA ASN A 38 -6.32 -27.32 -21.10
C ASN A 38 -7.27 -28.32 -21.79
N LYS A 39 -7.27 -28.38 -23.13
CA LYS A 39 -8.00 -29.43 -23.87
C LYS A 39 -7.44 -30.83 -23.58
N ARG A 40 -6.12 -31.00 -23.47
CA ARG A 40 -5.47 -32.27 -23.11
C ARG A 40 -5.83 -32.69 -21.68
N ARG A 41 -5.71 -31.77 -20.71
CA ARG A 41 -6.06 -32.00 -19.30
C ARG A 41 -7.52 -32.44 -19.16
N LYS A 42 -8.44 -31.77 -19.85
CA LYS A 42 -9.86 -32.15 -19.88
C LYS A 42 -10.08 -33.58 -20.39
N LYS A 43 -9.36 -34.01 -21.43
CA LYS A 43 -9.42 -35.39 -21.96
C LYS A 43 -8.88 -36.43 -20.97
N MET A 44 -7.91 -36.05 -20.14
CA MET A 44 -7.30 -36.91 -19.12
C MET A 44 -7.98 -36.78 -17.75
N SER A 45 -9.12 -36.09 -17.66
CA SER A 45 -9.83 -35.82 -16.40
C SER A 45 -8.96 -35.15 -15.33
N MET A 46 -8.00 -34.33 -15.76
CA MET A 46 -7.16 -33.50 -14.90
C MET A 46 -7.78 -32.11 -14.69
N PRO A 47 -7.51 -31.44 -13.56
CA PRO A 47 -7.89 -30.03 -13.37
C PRO A 47 -7.35 -29.13 -14.47
N GLU A 48 -8.12 -28.12 -14.85
CA GLU A 48 -7.69 -27.11 -15.82
C GLU A 48 -6.51 -26.30 -15.29
N LEU A 49 -5.54 -25.97 -16.16
CA LEU A 49 -4.43 -25.11 -15.79
C LEU A 49 -4.92 -23.66 -15.76
N GLU A 50 -4.87 -23.04 -14.58
CA GLU A 50 -5.14 -21.62 -14.43
C GLU A 50 -3.90 -20.82 -14.87
N TYR A 51 -4.08 -19.89 -15.80
CA TYR A 51 -3.00 -19.07 -16.32
C TYR A 51 -3.46 -17.65 -16.69
N PHE A 52 -2.50 -16.75 -16.76
CA PHE A 52 -2.66 -15.39 -17.26
C PHE A 52 -1.48 -15.04 -18.17
N ALA A 53 -1.76 -14.67 -19.42
CA ALA A 53 -0.73 -14.44 -20.43
C ALA A 53 -1.06 -13.19 -21.29
N PRO A 54 -0.91 -11.98 -20.71
CA PRO A 54 -1.17 -10.73 -21.41
C PRO A 54 -0.08 -10.40 -22.43
N ASN A 55 -0.40 -9.57 -23.42
CA ASN A 55 0.61 -8.98 -24.28
C ASN A 55 1.21 -7.76 -23.59
N ILE A 56 2.51 -7.81 -23.33
CA ILE A 56 3.21 -6.76 -22.60
C ILE A 56 3.96 -5.87 -23.60
N ILE A 57 3.70 -4.56 -23.54
CA ILE A 57 4.36 -3.55 -24.38
C ILE A 57 5.34 -2.76 -23.52
N VAL A 58 6.62 -2.77 -23.88
CA VAL A 58 7.65 -2.01 -23.14
C VAL A 58 7.70 -0.57 -23.66
N GLY A 59 7.57 0.40 -22.75
CA GLY A 59 7.70 1.82 -23.09
C GLY A 59 9.15 2.26 -23.22
N SER A 60 9.56 2.80 -24.38
CA SER A 60 10.87 3.43 -24.57
C SER A 60 10.84 4.90 -24.15
N LYS A 61 11.80 5.34 -23.31
CA LYS A 61 11.98 6.75 -22.94
C LYS A 61 13.02 7.42 -23.84
N GLY A 62 12.58 8.32 -24.73
CA GLY A 62 13.43 9.21 -25.53
C GLY A 62 12.72 10.50 -25.93
N LYS A 63 13.46 11.60 -26.14
CA LYS A 63 12.95 12.95 -26.47
C LYS A 63 12.33 13.10 -27.87
N THR A 64 12.23 12.03 -28.64
CA THR A 64 11.62 12.00 -29.97
C THR A 64 10.60 10.88 -30.03
N LYS A 65 9.33 11.24 -30.25
CA LYS A 65 8.24 10.29 -30.57
C LYS A 65 8.53 9.66 -31.94
N LYS A 66 9.42 8.66 -31.97
CA LYS A 66 9.47 7.68 -33.05
C LYS A 66 8.94 6.37 -32.49
N THR A 67 7.85 5.90 -33.06
CA THR A 67 7.34 4.54 -32.91
C THR A 67 8.39 3.58 -33.45
N MET A 68 9.42 3.27 -32.67
CA MET A 68 10.29 2.14 -32.95
C MET A 68 9.58 0.90 -32.46
N GLN A 69 9.09 0.10 -33.40
CA GLN A 69 8.70 -1.28 -33.12
C GLN A 69 9.99 -2.07 -32.84
N GLN A 70 10.38 -2.12 -31.57
CA GLN A 70 11.34 -3.10 -31.08
C GLN A 70 10.57 -4.32 -30.54
N PRO A 71 11.14 -5.54 -30.66
CA PRO A 71 10.47 -6.74 -30.19
C PRO A 71 10.13 -6.62 -28.71
N LEU A 72 8.86 -6.90 -28.41
CA LEU A 72 8.21 -6.84 -27.10
C LEU A 72 8.95 -7.76 -26.13
N VAL A 73 9.85 -7.18 -25.33
CA VAL A 73 10.68 -7.94 -24.41
C VAL A 73 9.80 -8.36 -23.25
N LEU A 74 9.41 -9.63 -23.19
CA LEU A 74 9.49 -10.50 -22.00
C LEU A 74 8.67 -11.79 -22.15
N ASN A 75 7.62 -11.81 -22.99
CA ASN A 75 6.73 -12.98 -23.24
C ASN A 75 6.39 -13.74 -21.96
N TYR A 76 6.00 -13.02 -20.90
CA TYR A 76 5.70 -13.62 -19.62
C TYR A 76 4.33 -14.29 -19.61
N VAL A 77 4.31 -15.49 -19.03
CA VAL A 77 3.12 -16.29 -18.76
C VAL A 77 3.12 -16.57 -17.27
N PHE A 78 2.02 -16.25 -16.62
CA PHE A 78 1.80 -16.50 -15.20
C PHE A 78 0.91 -17.74 -15.08
N VAL A 79 1.34 -18.72 -14.31
CA VAL A 79 0.63 -20.00 -14.15
C VAL A 79 0.35 -20.22 -12.68
N HIS A 80 -0.91 -20.39 -12.31
CA HIS A 80 -1.34 -20.65 -10.95
C HIS A 80 -1.44 -22.16 -10.73
N SER A 81 -0.39 -22.74 -10.15
CA SER A 81 -0.34 -24.17 -9.87
C SER A 81 0.75 -24.46 -8.82
N ASP A 82 0.90 -25.72 -8.42
CA ASP A 82 2.04 -26.16 -7.64
C ASP A 82 3.25 -26.49 -8.53
N ILE A 83 4.44 -26.51 -7.91
CA ILE A 83 5.69 -26.68 -8.66
C ILE A 83 5.85 -28.07 -9.32
N LYS A 84 5.19 -29.12 -8.82
CA LYS A 84 5.26 -30.46 -9.43
C LYS A 84 4.48 -30.44 -10.74
N ASP A 85 3.26 -29.92 -10.73
CA ASP A 85 2.42 -29.79 -11.93
C ASP A 85 3.10 -28.94 -13.01
N ILE A 86 3.75 -27.85 -12.61
CA ILE A 86 4.54 -27.02 -13.53
C ILE A 86 5.70 -27.78 -14.17
N LYS A 87 6.39 -28.65 -13.42
CA LYS A 87 7.49 -29.45 -13.96
C LYS A 87 6.98 -30.47 -14.98
N GLU A 88 5.84 -31.11 -14.70
CA GLU A 88 5.18 -32.04 -15.63
C GLU A 88 4.73 -31.32 -16.91
N PHE A 89 4.09 -30.16 -16.76
CA PHE A 89 3.71 -29.30 -17.89
C PHE A 89 4.91 -29.02 -18.81
N ARG A 90 6.08 -28.70 -18.25
CA ARG A 90 7.29 -28.38 -19.01
C ARG A 90 7.92 -29.55 -19.74
N LEU A 91 7.62 -30.80 -19.37
CA LEU A 91 8.07 -31.98 -20.13
C LEU A 91 7.38 -32.05 -21.49
N ILE A 92 6.15 -31.56 -21.58
CA ILE A 92 5.34 -31.54 -22.79
C ILE A 92 5.54 -30.22 -23.54
N HIS A 93 5.57 -29.09 -22.81
CA HIS A 93 5.59 -27.74 -23.36
C HIS A 93 6.97 -27.09 -23.19
N THR A 94 7.93 -27.50 -24.02
CA THR A 94 9.34 -27.07 -23.92
C THR A 94 9.57 -25.58 -24.24
N ASN A 95 8.61 -24.93 -24.91
CA ASN A 95 8.64 -23.49 -25.20
C ASN A 95 8.48 -22.61 -23.94
N PHE A 96 8.02 -23.20 -22.83
CA PHE A 96 7.80 -22.50 -21.57
C PHE A 96 8.98 -22.70 -20.62
N GLN A 97 9.73 -21.62 -20.42
CA GLN A 97 10.86 -21.57 -19.52
C GLN A 97 10.44 -21.01 -18.17
N LEU A 98 10.36 -21.86 -17.14
CA LEU A 98 10.17 -21.41 -15.76
C LEU A 98 11.34 -20.55 -15.31
N LEU A 99 11.02 -19.35 -14.82
CA LEU A 99 12.03 -18.39 -14.41
C LEU A 99 12.52 -18.68 -13.00
N LYS A 100 13.85 -18.64 -12.84
CA LYS A 100 14.49 -18.72 -11.52
C LYS A 100 14.50 -17.35 -10.87
N ARG A 101 14.32 -17.32 -9.56
CA ARG A 101 14.52 -16.13 -8.73
C ARG A 101 15.97 -15.68 -8.89
N TRP A 102 16.16 -14.42 -9.28
CA TRP A 102 17.46 -13.78 -9.24
C TRP A 102 17.69 -13.34 -7.79
N ASP A 103 18.58 -14.05 -7.07
CA ASP A 103 18.97 -13.67 -5.72
C ASP A 103 19.75 -12.34 -5.79
N VAL A 104 19.10 -11.23 -5.43
CA VAL A 104 19.77 -9.92 -5.24
C VAL A 104 20.69 -9.92 -4.01
N SER A 105 20.67 -10.99 -3.22
CA SER A 105 21.51 -11.19 -2.03
C SER A 105 22.97 -11.56 -2.32
N SER A 106 23.37 -11.81 -3.57
CA SER A 106 24.77 -12.10 -3.91
C SER A 106 25.65 -10.88 -4.17
N GLU A 107 25.12 -9.64 -4.17
CA GLU A 107 25.92 -8.42 -4.36
C GLU A 107 26.03 -7.50 -3.12
N THR A 108 25.39 -7.85 -1.99
CA THR A 108 25.52 -7.10 -0.72
C THR A 108 26.00 -7.94 0.45
N SER A 109 26.51 -9.16 0.21
CA SER A 109 27.21 -9.96 1.23
C SER A 109 28.70 -9.59 1.33
N LEU A 110 29.02 -8.30 1.29
CA LEU A 110 30.29 -7.75 1.75
C LEU A 110 29.98 -6.35 2.32
N LYS A 111 29.98 -6.31 3.65
CA LYS A 111 29.90 -5.16 4.56
C LYS A 111 28.60 -5.09 5.38
N ASP A 112 28.86 -5.24 6.68
CA ASP A 112 28.10 -4.81 7.84
C ASP A 112 27.22 -5.87 8.48
N GLY A 113 27.88 -6.61 9.38
CA GLY A 113 27.23 -7.41 10.40
C GLY A 113 26.47 -6.55 11.41
N LYS A 114 25.49 -7.23 12.04
CA LYS A 114 24.55 -6.78 13.07
C LYS A 114 23.31 -6.06 12.54
N ASN A 115 22.22 -6.80 12.44
CA ASN A 115 21.13 -6.70 13.42
C ASN A 115 20.11 -7.82 13.17
N GLU A 116 20.24 -8.90 13.92
CA GLU A 116 19.17 -9.87 14.13
C GLU A 116 18.21 -9.26 15.15
N ASN A 117 17.03 -8.85 14.70
CA ASN A 117 15.75 -8.83 15.41
C ASN A 117 14.77 -7.88 14.68
N GLU A 118 14.13 -8.38 13.64
CA GLU A 118 12.89 -7.78 13.13
C GLU A 118 11.78 -8.82 13.14
N GLY A 119 10.60 -8.33 13.50
CA GLY A 119 9.47 -9.05 14.06
C GLY A 119 8.81 -10.05 13.12
N ALA A 120 8.27 -11.08 13.75
CA ALA A 120 7.46 -12.12 13.16
C ALA A 120 6.17 -11.55 12.54
N ASP A 121 6.20 -11.38 11.23
CA ASP A 121 5.12 -11.65 10.27
C ASP A 121 5.81 -12.16 8.99
N SER A 122 6.59 -13.23 9.15
CA SER A 122 7.30 -13.91 8.07
C SER A 122 6.37 -14.96 7.50
N ASP A 123 5.64 -14.61 6.45
CA ASP A 123 5.19 -15.57 5.46
C ASP A 123 6.39 -16.46 5.13
N ASN A 124 6.34 -17.73 5.55
CA ASN A 124 7.35 -18.75 5.30
C ASN A 124 8.02 -18.51 3.95
N VAL A 125 9.20 -17.88 3.95
CA VAL A 125 10.04 -17.70 2.78
C VAL A 125 10.50 -19.10 2.41
N THR A 126 9.62 -19.79 1.71
CA THR A 126 9.93 -21.05 1.09
C THR A 126 11.05 -20.70 0.12
N LYS A 127 12.20 -21.34 0.33
CA LYS A 127 13.42 -21.20 -0.46
C LYS A 127 13.22 -21.83 -1.85
N ASP A 128 12.08 -21.52 -2.47
CA ASP A 128 11.71 -21.92 -3.81
C ASP A 128 12.63 -21.16 -4.77
N PRO A 129 13.43 -21.86 -5.59
CA PRO A 129 14.36 -21.21 -6.52
C PRO A 129 13.64 -20.53 -7.68
N TYR A 130 12.32 -20.62 -7.80
CA TYR A 130 11.55 -20.08 -8.91
C TYR A 130 10.84 -18.76 -8.56
N MET A 131 10.63 -17.93 -9.57
CA MET A 131 9.88 -16.68 -9.41
C MET A 131 8.38 -16.95 -9.32
N TYR A 132 7.74 -16.25 -8.38
CA TYR A 132 6.30 -16.22 -8.23
C TYR A 132 5.84 -14.79 -7.94
N VAL A 133 4.56 -14.54 -8.22
CA VAL A 133 3.86 -13.29 -7.89
C VAL A 133 2.82 -13.59 -6.80
N PRO A 134 2.69 -12.76 -5.75
CA PRO A 134 1.62 -12.92 -4.76
C PRO A 134 0.23 -12.79 -5.41
N ASP A 135 -0.74 -13.55 -4.90
CA ASP A 135 -2.11 -13.58 -5.45
C ASP A 135 -2.72 -12.18 -5.59
N ARG A 136 -2.54 -11.35 -4.56
CA ARG A 136 -3.02 -9.97 -4.53
C ARG A 136 -2.43 -9.08 -5.64
N GLU A 137 -1.14 -9.25 -5.92
CA GLU A 137 -0.48 -8.52 -7.01
C GLU A 137 -0.97 -9.02 -8.36
N MET A 138 -1.22 -10.33 -8.50
CA MET A 138 -1.79 -10.91 -9.73
C MET A 138 -3.22 -10.50 -9.97
N GLU A 139 -4.07 -10.49 -8.94
CA GLU A 139 -5.44 -9.97 -9.03
C GLU A 139 -5.44 -8.53 -9.53
N SER A 140 -4.60 -7.68 -8.93
CA SER A 140 -4.42 -6.29 -9.36
C SER A 140 -3.93 -6.20 -10.81
N PHE A 141 -2.97 -7.03 -11.19
CA PHE A 141 -2.41 -7.04 -12.53
C PHE A 141 -3.42 -7.50 -13.59
N ILE A 142 -4.23 -8.52 -13.30
CA ILE A 142 -5.29 -9.01 -14.18
C ILE A 142 -6.35 -7.92 -14.40
N VAL A 143 -6.77 -7.22 -13.33
CA VAL A 143 -7.72 -6.09 -13.44
C VAL A 143 -7.16 -5.00 -14.35
N VAL A 144 -5.92 -4.57 -14.09
CA VAL A 144 -5.25 -3.53 -14.88
C VAL A 144 -5.09 -3.95 -16.33
N ALA A 145 -4.66 -5.19 -16.57
CA ALA A 145 -4.44 -5.68 -17.92
C ALA A 145 -5.73 -5.76 -18.73
N LYS A 146 -6.84 -6.17 -18.12
CA LYS A 146 -8.17 -6.14 -18.75
C LYS A 146 -8.56 -4.72 -19.17
N ALA A 147 -8.31 -3.71 -18.33
CA ALA A 147 -8.58 -2.32 -18.65
C ALA A 147 -7.73 -1.81 -19.84
N TYR A 148 -6.53 -2.36 -20.04
CA TYR A 148 -5.68 -2.09 -21.21
C TYR A 148 -5.94 -3.04 -22.41
N CYS A 149 -7.05 -3.77 -22.44
CA CYS A 149 -7.35 -4.77 -23.47
C CYS A 149 -6.20 -5.77 -23.69
N ASN A 150 -5.55 -6.19 -22.60
CA ASN A 150 -4.37 -7.06 -22.56
C ASN A 150 -3.15 -6.51 -23.31
N ASN A 151 -3.04 -5.20 -23.50
CA ASN A 151 -1.88 -4.51 -24.09
C ASN A 151 -1.25 -3.54 -23.08
N VAL A 152 -0.51 -4.10 -22.13
CA VAL A 152 -0.10 -3.37 -20.92
C VAL A 152 1.22 -2.63 -21.12
N PRO A 153 1.31 -1.30 -20.92
CA PRO A 153 2.58 -0.60 -20.88
C PRO A 153 3.38 -1.06 -19.66
N THR A 154 4.66 -1.39 -19.82
CA THR A 154 5.51 -1.85 -18.70
C THR A 154 6.89 -1.21 -18.69
N LEU A 155 7.45 -1.16 -17.48
CA LEU A 155 8.84 -0.81 -17.19
C LEU A 155 9.50 -1.97 -16.45
N LEU A 156 10.77 -2.26 -16.74
CA LEU A 156 11.54 -3.31 -16.07
C LEU A 156 11.98 -2.89 -14.67
N SER A 157 11.83 -3.78 -13.67
CA SER A 157 12.17 -3.45 -12.29
C SER A 157 13.66 -3.15 -12.06
N SER A 158 14.58 -3.76 -12.82
CA SER A 158 16.02 -3.45 -12.78
C SER A 158 16.36 -2.01 -13.22
N GLN A 159 15.46 -1.36 -13.95
CA GLN A 159 15.58 0.05 -14.37
C GLN A 159 14.82 0.99 -13.42
N THR A 160 14.20 0.47 -12.36
CA THR A 160 13.39 1.26 -11.42
C THR A 160 14.16 1.59 -10.15
N THR A 161 15.05 2.57 -10.23
CA THR A 161 15.35 3.47 -9.08
C THR A 161 14.11 4.30 -8.66
N LEU A 162 12.96 4.03 -9.29
CA LEU A 162 11.71 4.80 -9.34
C LEU A 162 10.65 4.32 -8.33
N LEU A 163 10.80 3.19 -7.65
CA LEU A 163 9.80 2.72 -6.65
C LEU A 163 9.84 3.53 -5.33
N LYS A 164 10.16 4.82 -5.38
CA LYS A 164 10.04 5.74 -4.24
C LYS A 164 8.68 6.43 -4.33
N GLY A 165 7.79 6.11 -3.41
CA GLY A 165 6.45 6.66 -3.35
C GLY A 165 5.62 6.05 -2.22
N ASP A 166 4.44 6.59 -2.01
CA ASP A 166 3.52 6.12 -0.97
C ASP A 166 2.77 4.88 -1.48
N LYS A 167 2.59 3.86 -0.63
CA LYS A 167 1.74 2.72 -0.97
C LYS A 167 0.29 3.17 -0.92
N VAL A 168 -0.46 2.91 -1.98
CA VAL A 168 -1.84 3.39 -2.14
C VAL A 168 -2.77 2.29 -2.65
N ARG A 169 -4.08 2.49 -2.47
CA ARG A 169 -5.16 1.74 -3.11
C ARG A 169 -6.08 2.69 -3.87
N ILE A 170 -6.52 2.25 -5.05
CA ILE A 170 -7.54 2.96 -5.81
C ILE A 170 -8.93 2.54 -5.33
N LEU A 171 -9.81 3.51 -5.09
CA LEU A 171 -11.13 3.28 -4.48
C LEU A 171 -12.28 3.25 -5.48
N ASP A 172 -12.07 3.69 -6.73
CA ASP A 172 -13.16 3.83 -7.71
C ASP A 172 -12.65 3.70 -9.16
N GLY A 173 -13.58 3.51 -10.10
CA GLY A 173 -13.32 3.30 -11.52
C GLY A 173 -12.81 1.90 -11.87
N ASP A 174 -12.30 1.75 -13.10
CA ASP A 174 -11.84 0.46 -13.65
C ASP A 174 -10.67 -0.17 -12.88
N PHE A 175 -9.99 0.62 -12.05
CA PHE A 175 -8.87 0.18 -11.22
C PHE A 175 -9.24 0.04 -9.74
N CYS A 176 -10.53 0.06 -9.37
CA CYS A 176 -10.96 -0.10 -7.99
C CYS A 176 -10.35 -1.36 -7.34
N GLY A 177 -9.81 -1.20 -6.13
CA GLY A 177 -9.14 -2.26 -5.37
C GLY A 177 -7.65 -2.43 -5.68
N VAL A 178 -7.14 -1.92 -6.79
CA VAL A 178 -5.74 -2.05 -7.19
C VAL A 178 -4.84 -1.31 -6.21
N GLU A 179 -3.82 -2.01 -5.70
CA GLU A 179 -2.76 -1.43 -4.88
C GLU A 179 -1.51 -1.11 -5.70
N GLY A 180 -0.85 -0.01 -5.40
CA GLY A 180 0.37 0.40 -6.09
C GLY A 180 1.18 1.42 -5.31
N ILE A 181 2.18 1.99 -5.98
CA ILE A 181 3.08 3.00 -5.47
C ILE A 181 2.77 4.34 -6.15
N LEU A 182 2.38 5.33 -5.38
CA LEU A 182 2.07 6.68 -5.85
C LEU A 182 3.36 7.45 -6.13
N GLN A 183 3.60 7.80 -7.39
CA GLN A 183 4.65 8.71 -7.81
C GLN A 183 4.07 10.08 -8.12
N ARG A 184 4.61 11.12 -7.48
CA ARG A 184 4.27 12.51 -7.77
C ARG A 184 5.22 13.02 -8.86
N HIS A 185 4.69 13.27 -10.07
CA HIS A 185 5.45 13.95 -11.11
C HIS A 185 5.14 15.45 -11.06
N ASN A 186 6.15 16.28 -10.78
CA ASN A 186 6.05 17.74 -10.62
C ASN A 186 5.27 18.49 -11.72
N ARG A 187 5.03 17.90 -12.90
CA ARG A 187 4.30 18.52 -14.03
C ARG A 187 3.09 17.75 -14.53
N ASN A 188 2.93 16.46 -14.19
CA ASN A 188 1.96 15.55 -14.82
C ASN A 188 0.97 14.91 -13.83
N GLY A 189 0.90 15.42 -12.59
CA GLY A 189 0.03 14.87 -11.56
C GLY A 189 0.60 13.64 -10.86
N GLU A 190 -0.27 12.94 -10.13
CA GLU A 190 0.08 11.71 -9.43
C GLU A 190 -0.17 10.50 -10.34
N ILE A 191 0.82 9.62 -10.47
CA ILE A 191 0.74 8.37 -11.23
C ILE A 191 0.86 7.21 -10.24
N VAL A 192 -0.07 6.27 -10.30
CA VAL A 192 0.02 5.03 -9.53
C VAL A 192 0.78 4.01 -10.36
N MET A 193 1.83 3.44 -9.77
CA MET A 193 2.66 2.41 -10.38
C MET A 193 2.34 1.07 -9.72
N LEU A 194 1.89 0.07 -10.48
CA LEU A 194 1.63 -1.28 -9.98
C LEU A 194 2.90 -2.15 -10.13
N PRO A 195 3.64 -2.47 -9.05
CA PRO A 195 4.68 -3.49 -9.11
C PRO A 195 4.05 -4.89 -9.24
N VAL A 196 4.67 -5.75 -10.03
CA VAL A 196 4.24 -7.16 -10.21
C VAL A 196 5.46 -8.06 -10.05
N GLY A 197 5.52 -8.80 -8.93
CA GLY A 197 6.50 -9.86 -8.67
C GLY A 197 7.97 -9.41 -8.69
N ASN A 198 8.25 -8.12 -8.46
CA ASN A 198 9.57 -7.51 -8.67
C ASN A 198 10.15 -7.69 -10.09
N LEU A 199 9.30 -7.97 -11.07
CA LEU A 199 9.67 -8.22 -12.46
C LEU A 199 9.47 -6.99 -13.33
N ILE A 200 8.25 -6.47 -13.24
CA ILE A 200 7.75 -5.36 -14.04
C ILE A 200 6.99 -4.40 -13.14
N THR A 201 6.92 -3.16 -13.59
CA THR A 201 6.07 -2.14 -13.01
C THR A 201 5.18 -1.56 -14.10
N VAL A 202 3.87 -1.57 -13.86
CA VAL A 202 2.85 -1.06 -14.80
C VAL A 202 2.44 0.35 -14.36
N PRO A 203 2.67 1.40 -15.18
CA PRO A 203 2.09 2.71 -14.93
C PRO A 203 0.60 2.68 -15.21
N LEU A 204 -0.21 3.14 -14.25
CA LEU A 204 -1.64 3.36 -14.44
C LEU A 204 -1.88 4.76 -15.01
N LEU A 205 -3.01 4.93 -15.70
CA LEU A 205 -3.48 6.27 -16.10
C LEU A 205 -3.63 7.18 -14.87
N THR A 206 -3.57 8.49 -15.06
CA THR A 206 -3.70 9.47 -13.97
C THR A 206 -5.01 9.26 -13.21
N VAL A 207 -4.92 8.87 -11.93
CA VAL A 207 -6.06 8.68 -11.04
C VAL A 207 -6.26 9.98 -10.24
N SER A 208 -7.50 10.42 -10.12
CA SER A 208 -7.82 11.61 -9.33
C SER A 208 -7.46 11.38 -7.84
N PRO A 209 -6.80 12.33 -7.16
CA PRO A 209 -6.45 12.25 -5.74
C PRO A 209 -7.59 11.80 -4.80
N LYS A 210 -8.84 12.13 -5.14
CA LYS A 210 -10.04 11.78 -4.36
C LYS A 210 -10.39 10.29 -4.38
N HIS A 211 -9.87 9.53 -5.35
CA HIS A 211 -10.07 8.08 -5.47
C HIS A 211 -8.84 7.28 -4.99
N ILE A 212 -7.94 7.93 -4.26
CA ILE A 212 -6.69 7.32 -3.79
C ILE A 212 -6.73 7.27 -2.26
N GLU A 213 -6.65 6.06 -1.71
CA GLU A 213 -6.43 5.77 -0.30
C GLU A 213 -4.94 5.51 -0.08
N VAL A 214 -4.28 6.23 0.82
CA VAL A 214 -2.90 5.98 1.24
C VAL A 214 -2.91 4.90 2.31
N LEU A 215 -2.10 3.87 2.10
CA LEU A 215 -1.95 2.73 3.00
C LEU A 215 -0.66 2.82 3.82
N GLU A 216 0.41 3.33 3.23
CA GLU A 216 1.71 3.46 3.89
C GLU A 216 2.50 4.60 3.25
N PHE A 217 3.14 5.43 4.05
CA PHE A 217 4.03 6.47 3.56
C PHE A 217 5.42 5.91 3.27
N SER A 218 6.09 6.45 2.25
CA SER A 218 7.45 6.02 1.93
C SER A 218 8.42 6.28 3.09
N LYS A 219 9.25 5.29 3.44
CA LYS A 219 10.25 5.39 4.54
C LYS A 219 11.37 6.39 4.28
N ASN A 220 11.60 6.74 3.02
CA ASN A 220 12.78 7.49 2.55
C ASN A 220 12.51 9.00 2.32
N GLY A 221 11.37 9.55 2.75
CA GLY A 221 10.96 10.92 2.42
C GLY A 221 10.63 11.79 3.64
N THR A 222 11.05 13.06 3.60
CA THR A 222 10.62 14.11 4.56
C THR A 222 9.15 14.49 4.39
N HIS A 223 8.57 14.18 3.23
CA HIS A 223 7.20 14.53 2.84
C HIS A 223 6.12 14.07 3.84
N LEU A 224 6.35 13.01 4.62
CA LEU A 224 5.41 12.59 5.67
C LEU A 224 5.15 13.74 6.66
N TYR A 225 6.20 14.40 7.14
CA TYR A 225 6.05 15.49 8.11
C TYR A 225 5.34 16.69 7.50
N ASP A 226 5.67 17.03 6.25
CA ASP A 226 5.03 18.12 5.51
C ASP A 226 3.52 17.86 5.37
N VAL A 227 3.13 16.63 4.99
CA VAL A 227 1.71 16.22 4.90
C VAL A 227 1.02 16.29 6.26
N LEU A 228 1.67 15.82 7.32
CA LEU A 228 1.07 15.83 8.66
C LEU A 228 0.90 17.25 9.20
N ASP A 229 1.84 18.15 8.92
CA ASP A 229 1.76 19.55 9.32
C ASP A 229 0.65 20.26 8.53
N GLU A 230 0.59 20.10 7.20
CA GLU A 230 -0.50 20.63 6.36
C GLU A 230 -1.87 20.10 6.79
N LEU A 231 -1.98 18.79 7.01
CA LEU A 231 -3.21 18.16 7.44
C LEU A 231 -3.65 18.67 8.82
N GLN A 232 -2.72 18.89 9.74
CA GLN A 232 -3.04 19.41 11.07
C GLN A 232 -3.57 20.84 10.99
N ASP A 233 -2.94 21.70 10.18
CA ASP A 233 -3.36 23.09 10.00
C ASP A 233 -4.77 23.16 9.36
N ASN A 234 -5.02 22.36 8.33
CA ASN A 234 -6.34 22.29 7.69
C ASN A 234 -7.42 21.73 8.63
N ILE A 235 -7.12 20.69 9.41
CA ILE A 235 -8.07 20.16 10.40
C ILE A 235 -8.34 21.19 11.50
N ARG A 236 -7.34 21.94 11.92
CA ARG A 236 -7.50 22.99 12.94
C ARG A 236 -8.49 24.08 12.46
N ASP A 237 -8.35 24.54 11.22
CA ASP A 237 -9.32 25.49 10.63
C ASP A 237 -10.74 24.90 10.58
N LEU A 238 -10.87 23.64 10.15
CA LEU A 238 -12.16 22.94 10.13
C LEU A 238 -12.76 22.80 11.54
N MET A 239 -11.95 22.51 12.56
CA MET A 239 -12.39 22.45 13.95
C MET A 239 -12.86 23.81 14.45
N HIS A 240 -12.17 24.90 14.12
CA HIS A 240 -12.59 26.26 14.48
C HIS A 240 -13.93 26.60 13.84
N LYS A 241 -14.12 26.26 12.57
CA LYS A 241 -15.41 26.43 11.88
C LYS A 241 -16.51 25.57 12.49
N ARG A 242 -16.21 24.33 12.89
CA ARG A 242 -17.15 23.42 13.57
C ARG A 242 -17.60 23.99 14.90
N VAL A 243 -16.66 24.48 15.71
CA VAL A 243 -16.92 25.03 17.04
C VAL A 243 -17.80 26.28 16.98
N ASN A 244 -17.59 27.12 15.98
CA ASN A 244 -18.37 28.35 15.78
C ASN A 244 -19.66 28.13 14.96
N ASP A 245 -19.99 26.88 14.59
CA ASP A 245 -21.15 26.52 13.77
C ASP A 245 -21.22 27.23 12.41
N VAL A 246 -20.07 27.35 11.72
CA VAL A 246 -19.94 28.03 10.42
C VAL A 246 -19.42 27.13 9.29
N LEU A 247 -19.52 25.81 9.45
CA LEU A 247 -19.08 24.85 8.42
C LEU A 247 -19.92 24.94 7.15
N LYS A 248 -19.23 24.92 6.01
CA LYS A 248 -19.84 24.88 4.67
C LYS A 248 -19.79 23.47 4.07
N THR A 249 -20.52 23.27 2.99
CA THR A 249 -20.51 22.02 2.22
C THR A 249 -19.10 21.62 1.76
N ASP A 250 -18.30 22.60 1.32
CA ASP A 250 -16.92 22.36 0.87
C ASP A 250 -16.00 21.93 2.02
N ASP A 251 -16.21 22.46 3.23
CA ASP A 251 -15.46 22.07 4.43
C ASP A 251 -15.75 20.61 4.81
N ILE A 252 -17.03 20.20 4.70
CA ILE A 252 -17.46 18.81 4.93
C ILE A 252 -16.86 17.89 3.87
N ALA A 253 -16.84 18.31 2.61
CA ALA A 253 -16.22 17.56 1.51
C ALA A 253 -14.71 17.39 1.73
N LEU A 254 -14.02 18.44 2.21
CA LEU A 254 -12.60 18.39 2.54
C LEU A 254 -12.31 17.43 3.70
N ALA A 255 -13.10 17.48 4.77
CA ALA A 255 -12.97 16.55 5.89
C ALA A 255 -13.19 15.08 5.46
N ARG A 256 -14.19 14.83 4.60
CA ARG A 256 -14.41 13.50 4.00
C ARG A 256 -13.24 13.07 3.13
N TYR A 257 -12.70 13.98 2.30
CA TYR A 257 -11.52 13.70 1.48
C TYR A 257 -10.34 13.23 2.32
N TYR A 258 -10.05 13.89 3.45
CA TYR A 258 -8.95 13.47 4.31
C TYR A 258 -9.15 12.11 4.96
N LEU A 259 -10.36 11.79 5.43
CA LEU A 259 -10.65 10.45 5.96
C LEU A 259 -10.56 9.38 4.87
N THR A 260 -11.08 9.65 3.67
CA THR A 260 -10.99 8.72 2.54
C THR A 260 -9.53 8.50 2.13
N ARG A 261 -8.72 9.57 2.08
CA ARG A 261 -7.35 9.51 1.61
C ARG A 261 -6.38 8.96 2.64
N TYR A 262 -6.56 9.25 3.93
CA TYR A 262 -5.56 8.91 4.96
C TYR A 262 -6.10 7.99 6.05
N GLY A 263 -7.41 7.80 6.19
CA GLY A 263 -8.01 7.12 7.36
C GLY A 263 -7.53 5.69 7.61
N LYS A 264 -6.95 5.00 6.63
CA LYS A 264 -6.39 3.64 6.75
C LYS A 264 -4.88 3.56 6.66
N VAL A 265 -4.17 4.68 6.76
CA VAL A 265 -2.70 4.70 6.77
C VAL A 265 -2.18 3.90 7.96
N LYS A 266 -1.23 3.01 7.69
CA LYS A 266 -0.40 2.36 8.70
C LYS A 266 0.87 3.20 8.93
N LEU A 267 1.12 3.56 10.19
CA LEU A 267 2.34 4.23 10.61
C LEU A 267 3.11 3.33 11.58
N GLU A 268 4.39 3.07 11.30
CA GLU A 268 5.26 2.26 12.17
C GLU A 268 5.64 3.00 13.45
N SER A 269 5.80 4.31 13.38
CA SER A 269 6.21 5.14 14.51
C SER A 269 5.06 5.37 15.49
N LYS A 270 5.11 4.72 16.66
CA LYS A 270 4.14 4.91 17.76
C LYS A 270 3.95 6.39 18.14
N LYS A 271 5.01 7.20 18.03
CA LYS A 271 4.96 8.65 18.34
C LYS A 271 4.12 9.42 17.32
N LEU A 272 4.34 9.17 16.02
CA LEU A 272 3.56 9.79 14.94
C LEU A 272 2.13 9.25 14.92
N TYR A 273 1.95 7.98 15.26
CA TYR A 273 0.65 7.33 15.29
C TYR A 273 -0.31 7.99 16.28
N GLY A 274 0.16 8.41 17.47
CA GLY A 274 -0.66 9.16 18.42
C GLY A 274 -1.14 10.51 17.89
N ARG A 275 -0.25 11.29 17.26
CA ARG A 275 -0.59 12.57 16.60
C ARG A 275 -1.61 12.35 15.48
N PHE A 276 -1.36 11.35 14.64
CA PHE A 276 -2.22 11.00 13.52
C PHE A 276 -3.62 10.55 13.95
N ASN A 277 -3.73 9.69 14.97
CA ASN A 277 -5.02 9.24 15.50
C ASN A 277 -5.84 10.40 16.06
N ALA A 278 -5.21 11.35 16.76
CA ALA A 278 -5.91 12.56 17.23
C ALA A 278 -6.48 13.39 16.06
N MET A 279 -5.76 13.46 14.93
CA MET A 279 -6.25 14.13 13.72
C MET A 279 -7.43 13.39 13.08
N MET A 280 -7.38 12.05 12.98
CA MET A 280 -8.50 11.24 12.48
C MET A 280 -9.73 11.34 13.39
N MET A 281 -9.51 11.34 14.71
CA MET A 281 -10.56 11.57 15.72
C MET A 281 -11.26 12.91 15.52
N MET A 282 -10.50 14.00 15.35
CA MET A 282 -11.06 15.32 15.07
C MET A 282 -11.87 15.35 13.77
N LEU A 283 -11.42 14.67 12.71
CA LEU A 283 -12.19 14.56 11.46
C LEU A 283 -13.53 13.83 11.67
N HIS A 284 -13.56 12.74 12.45
CA HIS A 284 -14.81 12.07 12.80
C HIS A 284 -15.75 12.95 13.61
N TYR A 285 -15.21 13.77 14.52
CA TYR A 285 -15.99 14.75 15.28
C TYR A 285 -16.58 15.85 14.37
N ILE A 286 -15.79 16.38 13.43
CA ILE A 286 -16.24 17.38 12.43
C ILE A 286 -17.41 16.83 11.62
N LEU A 287 -17.33 15.56 11.19
CA LEU A 287 -18.36 14.92 10.36
C LEU A 287 -19.57 14.40 11.16
N GLY A 288 -19.49 14.33 12.49
CA GLY A 288 -20.55 13.77 13.33
C GLY A 288 -20.65 12.24 13.30
N ASN A 289 -19.55 11.54 12.98
CA ASN A 289 -19.51 10.08 12.92
C ASN A 289 -19.39 9.48 14.34
N GLY A 290 -20.50 9.34 15.07
CA GLY A 290 -20.49 8.97 16.50
C GLY A 290 -19.76 7.66 16.82
N LYS A 291 -20.04 6.57 16.09
CA LYS A 291 -19.43 5.25 16.37
C LYS A 291 -17.92 5.23 16.09
N GLU A 292 -17.52 5.79 14.96
CA GLU A 292 -16.11 5.88 14.57
C GLU A 292 -15.34 6.85 15.49
N LEU A 293 -16.00 7.91 15.97
CA LEU A 293 -15.43 8.83 16.95
C LEU A 293 -15.10 8.13 18.27
N GLU A 294 -16.03 7.33 18.82
CA GLU A 294 -15.78 6.57 20.05
C GLU A 294 -14.56 5.65 19.90
N SER A 295 -14.48 4.90 18.79
CA SER A 295 -13.31 4.06 18.52
C SER A 295 -12.01 4.86 18.34
N ALA A 296 -12.08 6.04 17.72
CA ALA A 296 -10.93 6.90 17.51
C ALA A 296 -10.44 7.54 18.83
N VAL A 297 -11.35 7.87 19.75
CA VAL A 297 -11.03 8.35 21.10
C VAL A 297 -10.27 7.27 21.87
N ASP A 298 -10.78 6.04 21.90
CA ASP A 298 -10.13 4.91 22.58
C ASP A 298 -8.71 4.66 22.05
N ASN A 299 -8.54 4.67 20.73
CA ASN A 299 -7.24 4.48 20.11
C ASN A 299 -6.28 5.64 20.42
N THR A 300 -6.78 6.88 20.42
CA THR A 300 -5.98 8.06 20.76
C THR A 300 -5.50 8.02 22.21
N VAL A 301 -6.36 7.67 23.15
CA VAL A 301 -6.01 7.54 24.58
C VAL A 301 -4.97 6.44 24.79
N LYS A 302 -5.14 5.27 24.16
CA LYS A 302 -4.16 4.16 24.23
C LYS A 302 -2.78 4.59 23.69
N CYS A 303 -2.74 5.43 22.65
CA CYS A 303 -1.49 5.87 22.04
C CYS A 303 -0.75 6.93 22.88
N LEU A 304 -1.46 7.68 23.72
CA LEU A 304 -0.91 8.81 24.48
C LEU A 304 0.30 8.42 25.36
N VAL A 305 0.31 7.19 25.87
CA VAL A 305 1.38 6.65 26.72
C VAL A 305 2.74 6.59 25.97
N PHE A 306 2.71 6.46 24.64
CA PHE A 306 3.91 6.37 23.80
C PHE A 306 4.41 7.73 23.30
N VAL A 307 3.62 8.80 23.48
CA VAL A 307 3.99 10.15 23.02
C VAL A 307 4.91 10.78 24.07
N THR A 308 6.14 11.12 23.69
CA THR A 308 7.11 11.74 24.60
C THR A 308 7.21 13.26 24.44
N ASN A 309 6.90 13.76 23.24
CA ASN A 309 7.00 15.19 22.93
C ASN A 309 5.87 15.98 23.61
N ILE A 310 6.25 17.01 24.36
CA ILE A 310 5.35 17.83 25.18
C ILE A 310 4.31 18.58 24.32
N GLU A 311 4.73 19.15 23.18
CA GLU A 311 3.83 19.88 22.26
C GLU A 311 2.80 18.94 21.64
N THR A 312 3.23 17.73 21.26
CA THR A 312 2.34 16.72 20.70
C THR A 312 1.34 16.22 21.75
N LYS A 313 1.75 16.06 23.02
CA LYS A 313 0.83 15.76 24.11
C LYS A 313 -0.20 16.87 24.30
N ALA A 314 0.22 18.13 24.33
CA ALA A 314 -0.66 19.28 24.49
C ALA A 314 -1.74 19.31 23.39
N PHE A 315 -1.34 19.08 22.14
CA PHE A 315 -2.25 18.96 21.00
C PHE A 315 -3.22 17.78 21.15
N ILE A 316 -2.75 16.59 21.54
CA ILE A 316 -3.64 15.43 21.70
C ILE A 316 -4.64 15.68 22.84
N PHE A 317 -4.21 16.30 23.95
CA PHE A 317 -5.11 16.65 25.05
C PHE A 317 -6.16 17.68 24.63
N SER A 318 -5.79 18.73 23.87
CA SER A 318 -6.77 19.71 23.38
C SER A 318 -7.76 19.06 22.40
N ALA A 319 -7.30 18.15 21.54
CA ALA A 319 -8.14 17.37 20.64
C ALA A 319 -9.10 16.44 21.39
N LEU A 320 -8.64 15.76 22.44
CA LEU A 320 -9.49 14.92 23.30
C LEU A 320 -10.53 15.76 24.04
N TYR A 321 -10.15 16.92 24.58
CA TYR A 321 -11.08 17.83 25.25
C TYR A 321 -12.22 18.26 24.32
N VAL A 322 -11.92 18.78 23.14
CA VAL A 322 -12.95 19.25 22.20
C VAL A 322 -13.87 18.12 21.70
N CYS A 323 -13.32 16.91 21.51
CA CYS A 323 -14.10 15.78 21.01
C CYS A 323 -14.95 15.07 22.09
N THR A 324 -14.53 15.11 23.35
CA THR A 324 -15.18 14.36 24.45
C THR A 324 -15.90 15.25 25.47
N GLY A 325 -15.48 16.50 25.60
CA GLY A 325 -15.93 17.42 26.65
C GLY A 325 -15.39 17.12 28.05
N ILE A 326 -14.44 16.20 28.21
CA ILE A 326 -13.89 15.80 29.52
C ILE A 326 -12.89 16.84 30.03
N GLN A 327 -13.19 17.45 31.17
CA GLN A 327 -12.43 18.56 31.75
C GLN A 327 -10.98 18.20 32.13
N GLU A 328 -10.71 16.95 32.51
CA GLU A 328 -9.36 16.48 32.83
C GLU A 328 -8.37 16.68 31.67
N TYR A 329 -8.83 16.51 30.42
CA TYR A 329 -8.00 16.75 29.25
C TYR A 329 -7.71 18.23 29.03
N PHE A 330 -8.65 19.13 29.37
CA PHE A 330 -8.42 20.57 29.35
C PHE A 330 -7.32 20.95 30.34
N GLU A 331 -7.41 20.51 31.59
CA GLU A 331 -6.43 20.83 32.63
C GLU A 331 -5.02 20.33 32.27
N LYS A 332 -4.93 19.12 31.70
CA LYS A 332 -3.66 18.56 31.20
C LYS A 332 -3.10 19.34 30.02
N ALA A 333 -3.95 19.77 29.07
CA ALA A 333 -3.53 20.59 27.94
C ALA A 333 -3.05 21.97 28.39
N ASP A 334 -3.82 22.63 29.26
CA ASP A 334 -3.55 23.98 29.76
C ASP A 334 -2.28 24.01 30.63
N ALA A 335 -2.10 23.04 31.53
CA ALA A 335 -0.88 22.91 32.32
C ALA A 335 0.37 22.83 31.44
N VAL A 336 0.30 22.09 30.33
CA VAL A 336 1.40 21.98 29.39
C VAL A 336 1.59 23.27 28.59
N ALA A 337 0.52 23.86 28.06
CA ALA A 337 0.57 25.11 27.29
C ALA A 337 1.08 26.30 28.13
N MET A 338 0.76 26.33 29.43
CA MET A 338 1.12 27.41 30.36
C MET A 338 2.48 27.21 31.05
N SER A 339 3.00 25.98 31.13
CA SER A 339 4.33 25.69 31.72
C SER A 339 5.52 26.42 31.05
N GLY A 340 5.32 27.00 29.87
CA GLY A 340 6.33 27.80 29.14
C GLY A 340 6.44 29.28 29.54
N GLN A 341 5.88 29.72 30.68
CA GLN A 341 5.83 31.13 31.08
C GLN A 341 7.21 31.82 31.31
N ASN A 342 8.34 31.09 31.34
CA ASN A 342 9.65 31.68 31.58
C ASN A 342 10.62 31.71 30.38
N VAL A 343 10.28 31.12 29.23
CA VAL A 343 11.11 31.14 28.01
C VAL A 343 10.19 31.11 26.79
N SER A 344 10.45 31.99 25.81
CA SER A 344 9.80 32.09 24.48
C SER A 344 8.95 30.87 24.10
N ARG A 345 7.62 30.98 24.19
CA ARG A 345 6.68 29.91 23.86
C ARG A 345 6.86 29.48 22.40
N SER A 346 6.88 28.18 22.15
CA SER A 346 6.86 27.68 20.78
C SER A 346 5.54 28.04 20.12
N ARG A 347 5.57 28.30 18.80
CA ARG A 347 4.37 28.60 18.01
C ARG A 347 3.31 27.52 18.14
N LYS A 348 3.71 26.25 18.27
CA LYS A 348 2.82 25.09 18.42
C LYS A 348 2.06 25.12 19.76
N LEU A 349 2.74 25.44 20.87
CA LEU A 349 2.08 25.58 22.17
C LEU A 349 1.16 26.80 22.23
N GLN A 350 1.54 27.90 21.56
CA GLN A 350 0.65 29.07 21.45
C GLN A 350 -0.64 28.72 20.70
N CYS A 351 -0.53 27.97 19.59
CA CYS A 351 -1.70 27.48 18.86
C CYS A 351 -2.65 26.65 19.74
N VAL A 352 -2.09 25.77 20.58
CA VAL A 352 -2.88 24.97 21.54
C VAL A 352 -3.58 25.86 22.57
N ALA A 353 -2.89 26.87 23.11
CA ALA A 353 -3.50 27.82 24.05
C ALA A 353 -4.68 28.58 23.42
N ASP A 354 -4.52 29.06 22.19
CA ASP A 354 -5.58 29.74 21.44
C ASP A 354 -6.77 28.80 21.18
N ASP A 355 -6.50 27.54 20.86
CA ASP A 355 -7.52 26.51 20.62
C ASP A 355 -8.32 26.21 21.90
N LEU A 356 -7.66 26.09 23.06
CA LEU A 356 -8.32 25.85 24.35
C LEU A 356 -9.28 26.98 24.73
N LEU A 357 -8.90 28.24 24.48
CA LEU A 357 -9.77 29.40 24.69
C LEU A 357 -11.03 29.33 23.80
N LEU A 358 -10.88 28.85 22.57
CA LEU A 358 -12.00 28.69 21.65
C LEU A 358 -12.90 27.51 22.07
N TYR A 359 -12.32 26.35 22.36
CA TYR A 359 -13.06 25.13 22.70
C TYR A 359 -13.87 25.25 23.99
N ARG A 360 -13.44 26.10 24.92
CA ARG A 360 -14.21 26.43 26.12
C ARG A 360 -15.60 27.00 25.83
N LYS A 361 -15.85 27.56 24.64
CA LYS A 361 -17.17 28.08 24.26
C LYS A 361 -18.23 27.00 23.99
N LEU A 362 -17.82 25.75 23.76
CA LEU A 362 -18.74 24.64 23.46
C LEU A 362 -19.43 24.06 24.69
N LYS A 363 -19.01 24.45 25.89
CA LYS A 363 -19.44 23.90 27.18
C LYS A 363 -19.69 25.04 28.15
#